data_AF-U4KSS4-F1
#
_entry.id   AF-U4KSS4-F1
#
_cell.length_a   1.000
_cell.length_b   1.000
_cell.length_c   1.000
_cell.angle_alpha   90.00
_cell.angle_beta   90.00
_cell.angle_gamma   90.00
#
_symmetry.space_group_name_H-M   'P 1'
#
loop_
_entity.id
_entity.type
_entity.pdbx_description
1 polymer ?
#
loop_
_entity_poly.entity_id
_entity_poly.type
_entity_poly.pdbx_seq_one_letter_code
_entity_poly.pdbx_strand_id
1 'polypeptide(L)'
;MKKIMTLGIIVFLLMAIVGCQSDGPQVDPKPQPDPDEEKYLNDQISPLLSFADASKQSVSIKQNSEYDIYQGLKALDNLEGDITSKIEADLGDFDLSVPGTYELVFYVLDRAGNVSNQLIKYITVLETYDVLASYPIYQNTISNEAQLPTAPNCFQGAYYHKVFSSKDYWLGLEAEVTLPMPDINRYEMTYNDSLNIDPNARNLDNPSLYMGGNAYAESDVGLSLKNALVKNSAGSTGISVGSYAFRPFWRYITSYDYDAGSYDRANGRYYAVSCNGSGTSKNCSGNWDFNDTQYYYLPGDQLRMIVYSPKPGYLQLQIEVIAASTLPYSVGVRTFNDWKAPEDFISPVFPSSGHGSMKAEFKRVNAIDQVANEGKPVKETTTTVGEAIWHNTYLHRNIDGILYRVPFNDTRTAVMSCPVASYFTTTGIDDVTGGETVAIHPFKTSLAMTIDQLSTMNSRALNTHKKEE
;
A
#
# COMPACT_ATOMS: atom_id res chain seq x y z
N MET A 1 50.93 -7.98 -29.46
CA MET A 1 51.58 -8.23 -30.78
C MET A 1 50.96 -7.23 -31.77
N LYS A 2 51.57 -6.08 -32.06
CA LYS A 2 52.48 -5.80 -33.21
C LYS A 2 51.92 -6.10 -34.61
N LYS A 3 51.38 -5.06 -35.27
CA LYS A 3 51.53 -4.61 -36.69
C LYS A 3 51.21 -3.09 -36.68
N ILE A 4 51.95 -2.10 -37.22
CA ILE A 4 53.19 -1.97 -38.01
C ILE A 4 53.06 -2.17 -39.54
N MET A 5 53.48 -1.10 -40.27
CA MET A 5 53.74 -0.95 -41.73
C MET A 5 52.51 -0.91 -42.68
N THR A 6 52.49 -0.09 -43.75
CA THR A 6 53.61 0.58 -44.47
C THR A 6 53.28 1.98 -45.06
N LEU A 7 54.35 2.73 -45.34
CA LEU A 7 54.49 4.07 -45.94
C LEU A 7 54.47 4.08 -47.49
N GLY A 8 54.16 5.23 -48.12
CA GLY A 8 54.42 5.56 -49.55
C GLY A 8 53.27 6.36 -50.18
N ILE A 9 53.45 7.42 -50.99
CA ILE A 9 54.55 7.81 -51.89
C ILE A 9 54.73 9.36 -51.91
N ILE A 10 55.96 9.82 -52.19
CA ILE A 10 56.34 11.23 -52.39
C ILE A 10 56.24 11.60 -53.87
N VAL A 11 55.77 12.81 -54.20
CA VAL A 11 55.97 13.45 -55.52
C VAL A 11 56.69 14.79 -55.33
N PHE A 12 57.80 14.96 -56.03
CA PHE A 12 58.59 16.19 -56.11
C PHE A 12 58.00 17.14 -57.16
N LEU A 13 57.99 18.45 -56.89
CA LEU A 13 58.02 19.47 -57.95
C LEU A 13 58.89 20.66 -57.53
N LEU A 14 59.72 21.15 -58.45
CA LEU A 14 60.75 22.16 -58.17
C LEU A 14 60.25 23.60 -58.36
N MET A 15 60.74 24.46 -57.46
CA MET A 15 61.17 25.86 -57.66
C MET A 15 60.39 26.81 -58.59
N ALA A 16 59.92 27.92 -58.00
CA ALA A 16 60.26 29.26 -58.48
C ALA A 16 60.54 30.17 -57.27
N ILE A 17 61.61 30.97 -57.33
CA ILE A 17 62.02 31.90 -56.26
C ILE A 17 61.68 33.32 -56.70
N VAL A 18 60.88 34.04 -55.90
CA VAL A 18 60.89 35.51 -55.85
C VAL A 18 60.75 35.90 -54.38
N GLY A 19 61.70 36.69 -53.87
CA GLY A 19 61.74 37.05 -52.46
C GLY A 19 60.95 38.31 -52.13
N CYS A 20 60.27 38.28 -50.99
CA CYS A 20 60.05 39.45 -50.13
C CYS A 20 60.50 39.04 -48.72
N GLN A 21 61.07 39.99 -47.97
CA GLN A 21 61.35 39.78 -46.56
C GLN A 21 60.03 39.59 -45.83
N SER A 22 59.83 38.43 -45.20
CA SER A 22 58.83 38.24 -44.16
C SER A 22 59.55 38.08 -42.84
N ASP A 23 59.15 38.87 -41.85
CA ASP A 23 59.65 38.76 -40.49
C ASP A 23 59.47 37.33 -39.96
N GLY A 24 60.39 36.89 -39.08
CA GLY A 24 60.30 35.57 -38.46
C GLY A 24 58.96 35.40 -37.73
N PRO A 25 58.45 34.17 -37.60
CA PRO A 25 57.14 33.94 -37.00
C PRO A 25 57.12 34.54 -35.59
N GLN A 26 56.30 35.59 -35.42
CA GLN A 26 55.87 36.02 -34.11
C GLN A 26 55.23 34.80 -33.45
N VAL A 27 55.82 34.37 -32.33
CA VAL A 27 55.06 33.56 -31.38
C VAL A 27 54.03 34.52 -30.83
N ASP A 28 52.79 34.43 -31.32
CA ASP A 28 51.68 35.16 -30.72
C ASP A 28 51.74 34.94 -29.22
N PRO A 29 51.74 36.02 -28.40
CA PRO A 29 51.63 35.85 -26.96
C PRO A 29 50.44 34.95 -26.69
N LYS A 30 50.60 33.93 -25.82
CA LYS A 30 49.42 33.26 -25.26
C LYS A 30 48.48 34.37 -24.83
N PRO A 31 47.20 34.39 -25.27
CA PRO A 31 46.28 35.43 -24.86
C PRO A 31 46.34 35.47 -23.33
N GLN A 32 46.65 36.66 -22.79
CA GLN A 32 46.53 36.84 -21.34
C GLN A 32 45.10 36.44 -20.97
N PRO A 33 44.89 35.75 -19.83
CA PRO A 33 43.55 35.56 -19.30
C PRO A 33 42.84 36.90 -19.32
N ASP A 34 41.55 36.90 -19.69
CA ASP A 34 40.73 38.08 -19.55
C ASP A 34 40.88 38.58 -18.11
N PRO A 35 41.15 39.88 -17.84
CA PRO A 35 41.17 40.39 -16.47
C PRO A 35 39.87 40.11 -15.70
N ASP A 36 38.74 39.87 -16.39
CA ASP A 36 37.53 39.36 -15.77
C ASP A 36 37.56 37.86 -15.43
N GLU A 37 38.44 37.04 -16.01
CA GLU A 37 38.66 35.63 -15.62
C GLU A 37 39.63 35.49 -14.42
N GLU A 38 40.64 36.36 -14.33
CA GLU A 38 41.66 36.28 -13.27
C GLU A 38 41.07 36.41 -11.85
N LYS A 39 39.95 37.13 -11.68
CA LYS A 39 39.24 37.23 -10.39
C LYS A 39 38.64 35.89 -9.92
N TYR A 40 38.18 35.04 -10.85
CA TYR A 40 37.60 33.74 -10.51
C TYR A 40 38.67 32.67 -10.25
N LEU A 41 39.88 32.82 -10.81
CA LEU A 41 41.00 31.89 -10.58
C LEU A 41 41.73 32.14 -9.24
N ASN A 42 41.49 33.30 -8.63
CA ASN A 42 42.08 33.70 -7.35
C ASN A 42 41.08 33.70 -6.18
N ASP A 43 39.87 33.16 -6.38
CA ASP A 43 38.90 33.04 -5.28
C ASP A 43 39.41 32.03 -4.23
N GLN A 44 39.05 32.28 -2.98
CA GLN A 44 39.37 31.44 -1.80
C GLN A 44 38.14 31.20 -0.91
N ILE A 45 36.96 31.69 -1.32
CA ILE A 45 35.72 31.46 -0.61
C ILE A 45 35.08 30.18 -1.18
N SER A 46 34.74 29.25 -0.30
CA SER A 46 34.04 28.03 -0.70
C SER A 46 32.57 28.33 -1.05
N PRO A 47 32.02 27.68 -2.10
CA PRO A 47 30.59 27.69 -2.36
C PRO A 47 29.78 27.14 -1.17
N LEU A 48 28.56 27.63 -1.01
CA LEU A 48 27.59 27.11 -0.05
C LEU A 48 26.64 26.13 -0.75
N LEU A 49 26.70 24.86 -0.34
CA LEU A 49 25.77 23.82 -0.77
C LEU A 49 24.69 23.61 0.31
N SER A 50 23.42 23.65 -0.10
CA SER A 50 22.26 23.61 0.81
C SER A 50 21.11 22.78 0.24
N PHE A 51 20.24 22.27 1.12
CA PHE A 51 18.92 21.78 0.71
C PHE A 51 17.98 22.98 0.57
N ALA A 52 17.50 23.24 -0.65
CA ALA A 52 16.39 24.19 -0.89
C ALA A 52 15.05 23.65 -0.35
N ASP A 53 14.91 22.32 -0.29
CA ASP A 53 13.80 21.63 0.35
C ASP A 53 14.36 20.60 1.33
N ALA A 54 14.26 20.89 2.63
CA ALA A 54 14.75 20.02 3.70
C ALA A 54 14.04 18.66 3.74
N SER A 55 12.83 18.53 3.18
CA SER A 55 12.16 17.21 3.08
C SER A 55 12.93 16.24 2.18
N LYS A 56 13.76 16.75 1.25
CA LYS A 56 14.57 15.95 0.32
C LYS A 56 15.89 15.46 0.91
N GLN A 57 16.16 15.70 2.19
CA GLN A 57 17.32 15.11 2.88
C GLN A 57 17.16 13.60 3.09
N SER A 58 15.93 13.10 3.25
CA SER A 58 15.65 11.68 3.42
C SER A 58 14.39 11.29 2.65
N VAL A 59 14.54 10.50 1.60
CA VAL A 59 13.44 10.12 0.69
C VAL A 59 13.26 8.62 0.63
N SER A 60 12.03 8.14 0.42
CA SER A 60 11.78 6.74 0.02
C SER A 60 11.27 6.68 -1.41
N ILE A 61 11.82 5.77 -2.20
CA ILE A 61 11.53 5.59 -3.62
C ILE A 61 11.26 4.12 -3.92
N LYS A 62 10.54 3.82 -5.01
CA LYS A 62 10.31 2.43 -5.41
C LYS A 62 11.56 1.85 -6.08
N GLN A 63 11.85 0.59 -5.84
CA GLN A 63 12.82 -0.19 -6.61
C GLN A 63 12.55 -0.02 -8.12
N ASN A 64 13.63 0.14 -8.90
CA ASN A 64 13.61 0.38 -10.35
C ASN A 64 12.84 1.63 -10.82
N SER A 65 12.44 2.56 -9.94
CA SER A 65 11.81 3.82 -10.35
C SER A 65 12.84 4.87 -10.76
N GLU A 66 12.51 5.70 -11.75
CA GLU A 66 13.31 6.86 -12.11
C GLU A 66 13.30 7.89 -10.97
N TYR A 67 14.49 8.33 -10.53
CA TYR A 67 14.63 9.32 -9.47
C TYR A 67 15.81 10.26 -9.72
N ASP A 68 15.54 11.57 -9.65
CA ASP A 68 16.57 12.61 -9.70
C ASP A 68 17.20 12.80 -8.31
N ILE A 69 18.43 12.30 -8.16
CA ILE A 69 19.20 12.41 -6.92
C ILE A 69 19.55 13.86 -6.55
N TYR A 70 19.63 14.77 -7.52
CA TYR A 70 19.96 16.19 -7.28
C TYR A 70 18.74 17.02 -6.87
N GLN A 71 17.53 16.46 -6.98
CA GLN A 71 16.30 17.15 -6.60
C GLN A 71 16.36 17.64 -5.15
N GLY A 72 16.10 18.94 -4.97
CA GLY A 72 16.07 19.63 -3.67
C GLY A 72 17.39 20.26 -3.25
N LEU A 73 18.48 20.13 -4.03
CA LEU A 73 19.77 20.75 -3.74
C LEU A 73 19.90 22.14 -4.36
N LYS A 74 20.74 22.99 -3.75
CA LYS A 74 21.07 24.34 -4.21
C LYS A 74 22.51 24.69 -3.87
N ALA A 75 23.28 25.14 -4.86
CA ALA A 75 24.62 25.67 -4.66
C ALA A 75 24.70 27.15 -5.05
N LEU A 76 25.30 27.96 -4.18
CA LEU A 76 25.56 29.37 -4.42
C LEU A 76 27.02 29.71 -4.12
N ASP A 77 27.60 30.56 -4.96
CA ASP A 77 28.96 31.07 -4.91
C ASP A 77 28.97 32.60 -4.95
N ASN A 78 29.99 33.23 -4.38
CA ASN A 78 30.11 34.68 -4.27
C ASN A 78 30.51 35.40 -5.56
N LEU A 79 31.21 34.74 -6.50
CA LEU A 79 31.59 35.33 -7.79
C LEU A 79 30.81 34.71 -8.96
N GLU A 80 30.64 33.39 -8.98
CA GLU A 80 29.92 32.66 -10.03
C GLU A 80 28.39 32.67 -9.85
N GLY A 81 27.90 32.98 -8.64
CA GLY A 81 26.46 33.04 -8.36
C GLY A 81 25.84 31.66 -8.24
N ASP A 82 24.88 31.33 -9.12
CA ASP A 82 24.16 30.06 -9.06
C ASP A 82 24.90 28.94 -9.80
N ILE A 83 25.63 28.12 -9.04
CA ILE A 83 26.38 26.97 -9.58
C ILE A 83 25.69 25.62 -9.30
N THR A 84 24.37 25.62 -9.08
CA THR A 84 23.58 24.40 -8.79
C THR A 84 23.75 23.30 -9.85
N SER A 85 24.00 23.66 -11.11
CA SER A 85 24.27 22.71 -12.20
C SER A 85 25.67 22.05 -12.17
N LYS A 86 26.56 22.49 -11.28
CA LYS A 86 27.90 21.91 -11.07
C LYS A 86 27.97 20.92 -9.90
N ILE A 87 26.85 20.65 -9.22
CA ILE A 87 26.85 19.74 -8.06
C ILE A 87 27.28 18.34 -8.49
N GLU A 88 28.26 17.79 -7.80
CA GLU A 88 28.77 16.43 -7.96
C GLU A 88 28.29 15.55 -6.79
N ALA A 89 28.30 14.23 -6.97
CA ALA A 89 27.85 13.26 -5.98
C ALA A 89 28.80 12.06 -5.91
N ASP A 90 29.19 11.67 -4.69
CA ASP A 90 29.64 10.32 -4.41
C ASP A 90 28.40 9.44 -4.13
N LEU A 91 28.29 8.35 -4.89
CA LEU A 91 27.15 7.43 -4.86
C LEU A 91 27.42 6.16 -4.07
N GLY A 92 28.68 5.90 -3.66
CA GLY A 92 29.04 4.66 -2.96
C GLY A 92 28.59 3.41 -3.71
N ASP A 93 27.71 2.63 -3.07
CA ASP A 93 27.09 1.40 -3.59
C ASP A 93 25.61 1.57 -4.00
N PHE A 94 25.16 2.81 -4.23
CA PHE A 94 23.77 3.12 -4.60
C PHE A 94 23.28 2.37 -5.84
N ASP A 95 22.29 1.49 -5.63
CA ASP A 95 21.68 0.67 -6.68
C ASP A 95 20.14 0.72 -6.54
N LEU A 96 19.47 1.33 -7.52
CA LEU A 96 18.01 1.42 -7.59
C LEU A 96 17.31 0.06 -7.73
N SER A 97 18.04 -1.00 -8.10
CA SER A 97 17.52 -2.36 -8.21
C SER A 97 17.64 -3.16 -6.91
N VAL A 98 18.29 -2.63 -5.87
CA VAL A 98 18.49 -3.30 -4.59
C VAL A 98 17.76 -2.54 -3.47
N PRO A 99 16.80 -3.15 -2.77
CA PRO A 99 16.15 -2.53 -1.62
C PRO A 99 17.11 -2.30 -0.45
N GLY A 100 17.14 -1.09 0.08
CA GLY A 100 18.08 -0.66 1.13
C GLY A 100 18.03 0.84 1.37
N THR A 101 18.73 1.32 2.41
CA THR A 101 18.95 2.75 2.65
C THR A 101 20.38 3.10 2.30
N TYR A 102 20.55 4.03 1.37
CA TYR A 102 21.83 4.47 0.84
C TYR A 102 22.16 5.89 1.31
N GLU A 103 23.45 6.14 1.54
CA GLU A 103 23.99 7.44 1.90
C GLU A 103 24.70 8.04 0.68
N LEU A 104 24.18 9.14 0.13
CA LEU A 104 24.80 9.85 -0.99
C LEU A 104 25.42 11.16 -0.47
N VAL A 105 26.67 11.43 -0.87
CA VAL A 105 27.42 12.62 -0.43
C VAL A 105 27.58 13.59 -1.59
N PHE A 106 26.97 14.76 -1.47
CA PHE A 106 27.02 15.82 -2.47
C PHE A 106 28.03 16.90 -2.10
N TYR A 107 28.70 17.44 -3.11
CA TYR A 107 29.63 18.57 -3.00
C TYR A 107 29.62 19.35 -4.32
N VAL A 108 30.24 20.53 -4.34
CA VAL A 108 30.46 21.30 -5.57
C VAL A 108 31.82 21.99 -5.52
N LEU A 109 32.42 22.17 -6.69
CA LEU A 109 33.61 23.01 -6.87
C LEU A 109 33.24 24.28 -7.66
N ASP A 110 33.80 25.41 -7.26
CA ASP A 110 33.82 26.63 -8.07
C ASP A 110 34.88 26.53 -9.19
N ARG A 111 35.09 27.63 -9.92
CA ARG A 111 36.15 27.74 -10.94
C ARG A 111 37.57 27.79 -10.36
N ALA A 112 37.77 28.22 -9.11
CA ALA A 112 39.07 28.27 -8.45
C ALA A 112 39.54 26.88 -7.95
N GLY A 113 38.59 25.96 -7.73
CA GLY A 113 38.80 24.67 -7.07
C GLY A 113 38.48 24.67 -5.57
N ASN A 114 37.82 25.71 -5.04
CA ASN A 114 37.30 25.69 -3.68
C ASN A 114 36.15 24.69 -3.58
N VAL A 115 36.22 23.80 -2.59
CA VAL A 115 35.20 22.77 -2.35
C VAL A 115 34.17 23.30 -1.34
N SER A 116 32.88 23.05 -1.60
CA SER A 116 31.79 23.37 -0.69
C SER A 116 31.81 22.56 0.60
N ASN A 117 30.90 22.89 1.53
CA ASN A 117 30.46 21.92 2.52
C ASN A 117 29.87 20.67 1.83
N GLN A 118 30.02 19.51 2.45
CA GLN A 118 29.33 18.29 2.02
C GLN A 118 27.87 18.30 2.52
N LEU A 119 26.97 17.70 1.75
CA LEU A 119 25.62 17.34 2.20
C LEU A 119 25.39 15.84 2.04
N ILE A 120 24.77 15.26 3.07
CA ILE A 120 24.34 13.86 3.07
C ILE A 120 22.84 13.80 2.76
N LYS A 121 22.47 13.00 1.76
CA LYS A 121 21.09 12.65 1.41
C LYS A 121 20.91 11.14 1.56
N TYR A 122 19.87 10.74 2.30
CA TYR A 122 19.50 9.35 2.46
C TYR A 122 18.42 8.95 1.45
N ILE A 123 18.65 7.88 0.70
CA ILE A 123 17.67 7.32 -0.24
C ILE A 123 17.33 5.90 0.20
N THR A 124 16.08 5.68 0.59
CA THR A 124 15.55 4.35 0.89
C THR A 124 14.84 3.78 -0.34
N VAL A 125 15.47 2.79 -0.98
CA VAL A 125 14.88 2.00 -2.05
C VAL A 125 13.95 0.97 -1.42
N LEU A 126 12.65 1.11 -1.67
CA LEU A 126 11.59 0.23 -1.18
C LEU A 126 11.38 -0.94 -2.14
N GLU A 127 11.43 -2.15 -1.59
CA GLU A 127 11.08 -3.39 -2.28
C GLU A 127 9.66 -3.32 -2.86
N THR A 128 9.52 -3.55 -4.17
CA THR A 128 8.23 -3.53 -4.86
C THR A 128 7.71 -4.94 -5.12
N TYR A 129 6.40 -5.10 -5.01
CA TYR A 129 5.69 -6.35 -5.25
C TYR A 129 4.60 -6.11 -6.29
N ASP A 130 4.42 -7.06 -7.19
CA ASP A 130 3.25 -7.16 -8.08
C ASP A 130 2.13 -7.97 -7.41
N VAL A 131 0.93 -7.93 -7.99
CA VAL A 131 -0.18 -8.81 -7.60
C VAL A 131 0.24 -10.27 -7.79
N LEU A 132 0.08 -11.07 -6.73
CA LEU A 132 0.54 -12.45 -6.68
C LEU A 132 -0.23 -13.31 -7.69
N ALA A 133 0.48 -13.85 -8.68
CA ALA A 133 -0.09 -14.73 -9.68
C ALA A 133 -0.77 -15.96 -9.04
N SER A 134 -1.88 -16.42 -9.64
CA SER A 134 -2.60 -17.60 -9.15
C SER A 134 -1.76 -18.88 -9.27
N TYR A 135 -1.45 -19.50 -8.13
CA TYR A 135 -0.76 -20.79 -8.09
C TYR A 135 -1.64 -21.96 -8.55
N PRO A 136 -1.07 -23.11 -8.95
CA PRO A 136 -1.84 -24.33 -9.22
C PRO A 136 -2.63 -24.77 -7.97
N ILE A 137 -3.78 -25.43 -8.17
CA ILE A 137 -4.61 -25.97 -7.08
C ILE A 137 -4.18 -27.40 -6.75
N TYR A 138 -4.03 -27.71 -5.46
CA TYR A 138 -3.73 -29.04 -4.95
C TYR A 138 -4.97 -29.65 -4.30
N GLN A 139 -5.50 -30.72 -4.91
CA GLN A 139 -6.74 -31.41 -4.49
C GLN A 139 -6.47 -32.74 -3.74
N ASN A 140 -5.21 -33.17 -3.62
CA ASN A 140 -4.85 -34.43 -2.98
C ASN A 140 -4.61 -34.27 -1.46
N THR A 141 -4.39 -35.38 -0.76
CA THR A 141 -3.96 -35.39 0.65
C THR A 141 -2.55 -34.80 0.82
N ILE A 142 -2.32 -34.00 1.86
CA ILE A 142 -1.02 -33.38 2.17
C ILE A 142 -0.37 -34.10 3.37
N SER A 143 0.96 -34.13 3.45
CA SER A 143 1.67 -35.36 3.78
C SER A 143 1.45 -35.99 5.18
N ASN A 144 1.75 -35.43 6.36
CA ASN A 144 2.24 -34.14 6.90
C ASN A 144 1.27 -32.96 7.08
N GLU A 145 -0.01 -33.11 6.78
CA GLU A 145 -1.03 -32.13 7.17
C GLU A 145 -1.35 -32.19 8.68
N ALA A 146 -1.55 -31.02 9.30
CA ALA A 146 -2.01 -30.89 10.68
C ALA A 146 -3.49 -31.29 10.78
N GLN A 147 -3.86 -31.92 11.90
CA GLN A 147 -5.24 -32.28 12.18
C GLN A 147 -6.17 -31.06 12.23
N LEU A 148 -7.46 -31.31 12.01
CA LEU A 148 -8.53 -30.32 12.10
C LEU A 148 -8.39 -29.42 13.33
N PRO A 149 -8.51 -28.09 13.18
CA PRO A 149 -8.51 -27.18 14.32
C PRO A 149 -9.73 -27.39 15.23
N THR A 150 -9.60 -27.00 16.49
CA THR A 150 -10.75 -26.94 17.41
C THR A 150 -11.43 -25.58 17.29
N ALA A 151 -12.77 -25.55 17.27
CA ALA A 151 -13.52 -24.29 17.28
C ALA A 151 -13.14 -23.45 18.51
N PRO A 152 -12.69 -22.19 18.33
CA PRO A 152 -12.30 -21.34 19.45
C PRO A 152 -13.50 -20.84 20.25
N ASN A 153 -13.26 -20.49 21.50
CA ASN A 153 -14.27 -19.90 22.38
C ASN A 153 -14.77 -18.57 21.83
N CYS A 154 -16.05 -18.30 22.02
CA CYS A 154 -16.68 -17.10 21.47
C CYS A 154 -16.10 -15.80 22.05
N PHE A 155 -15.58 -14.94 21.19
CA PHE A 155 -15.05 -13.63 21.56
C PHE A 155 -16.17 -12.59 21.62
N GLN A 156 -16.33 -11.95 22.78
CA GLN A 156 -17.40 -11.00 23.06
C GLN A 156 -17.05 -9.59 22.54
N GLY A 157 -18.09 -8.78 22.32
CA GLY A 157 -17.96 -7.36 21.98
C GLY A 157 -18.31 -7.01 20.55
N ALA A 158 -18.60 -8.00 19.69
CA ALA A 158 -18.96 -7.81 18.30
C ALA A 158 -19.69 -9.05 17.74
N TYR A 159 -20.25 -8.92 16.54
CA TYR A 159 -20.77 -10.04 15.78
C TYR A 159 -19.67 -10.55 14.87
N TYR A 160 -19.30 -11.82 14.95
CA TYR A 160 -18.26 -12.42 14.14
C TYR A 160 -18.73 -13.75 13.56
N HIS A 161 -18.50 -13.95 12.26
CA HIS A 161 -18.37 -15.27 11.68
C HIS A 161 -16.92 -15.43 11.23
N LYS A 162 -16.17 -16.31 11.91
CA LYS A 162 -14.74 -16.56 11.65
C LYS A 162 -14.52 -18.00 11.23
N VAL A 163 -13.69 -18.21 10.21
CA VAL A 163 -13.24 -19.51 9.73
C VAL A 163 -11.72 -19.58 9.87
N PHE A 164 -11.22 -20.57 10.61
CA PHE A 164 -9.81 -20.71 11.01
C PHE A 164 -9.21 -22.01 10.46
N SER A 165 -7.93 -21.99 10.07
CA SER A 165 -7.19 -23.18 9.68
C SER A 165 -6.55 -23.87 10.89
N SER A 166 -6.11 -25.12 10.72
CA SER A 166 -5.11 -25.69 11.63
C SER A 166 -3.80 -24.89 11.55
N LYS A 167 -3.01 -24.88 12.64
CA LYS A 167 -1.62 -24.40 12.59
C LYS A 167 -0.78 -25.39 11.80
N ASP A 168 -0.42 -25.01 10.58
CA ASP A 168 0.44 -25.82 9.71
C ASP A 168 1.40 -24.95 8.90
N TYR A 169 2.16 -25.56 7.98
CA TYR A 169 3.10 -24.87 7.07
C TYR A 169 2.40 -24.02 5.99
N TRP A 170 1.35 -23.29 6.39
CA TRP A 170 0.66 -22.31 5.57
C TRP A 170 1.52 -21.06 5.40
N LEU A 171 1.61 -20.56 4.17
CA LEU A 171 2.38 -19.38 3.78
C LEU A 171 1.49 -18.18 3.45
N GLY A 172 0.18 -18.40 3.38
CA GLY A 172 -0.80 -17.39 3.00
C GLY A 172 -2.22 -17.91 2.93
N LEU A 173 -3.14 -17.00 2.66
CA LEU A 173 -4.56 -17.19 2.43
C LEU A 173 -4.97 -16.25 1.29
N GLU A 174 -5.77 -16.74 0.35
CA GLU A 174 -6.43 -15.91 -0.66
C GLU A 174 -7.90 -16.28 -0.82
N ALA A 175 -8.71 -15.33 -1.30
CA ALA A 175 -10.10 -15.55 -1.64
C ALA A 175 -10.59 -14.55 -2.68
N GLU A 176 -11.40 -15.01 -3.61
CA GLU A 176 -12.27 -14.15 -4.41
C GLU A 176 -13.55 -13.85 -3.63
N VAL A 177 -13.89 -12.58 -3.45
CA VAL A 177 -15.05 -12.15 -2.67
C VAL A 177 -15.81 -11.00 -3.32
N THR A 178 -17.14 -11.10 -3.37
CA THR A 178 -18.02 -9.97 -3.65
C THR A 178 -18.40 -9.29 -2.34
N LEU A 179 -18.16 -7.98 -2.24
CA LEU A 179 -18.39 -7.23 -1.01
C LEU A 179 -19.89 -7.10 -0.65
N PRO A 180 -20.26 -7.27 0.63
CA PRO A 180 -21.65 -7.19 1.08
C PRO A 180 -22.16 -5.75 1.09
N MET A 181 -23.48 -5.61 1.14
CA MET A 181 -24.17 -4.34 1.40
C MET A 181 -24.51 -4.20 2.90
N PRO A 182 -23.93 -3.24 3.63
CA PRO A 182 -24.37 -2.91 4.98
C PRO A 182 -25.71 -2.16 5.01
N ASP A 183 -26.40 -2.31 6.14
CA ASP A 183 -27.58 -1.58 6.58
C ASP A 183 -27.36 -1.24 8.07
N ILE A 184 -26.77 -0.07 8.35
CA ILE A 184 -26.32 0.33 9.68
C ILE A 184 -27.42 1.10 10.40
N ASN A 185 -27.81 0.62 11.58
CA ASN A 185 -28.94 1.13 12.36
C ASN A 185 -28.54 1.61 13.77
N ARG A 186 -27.24 1.70 14.08
CA ARG A 186 -26.72 2.12 15.40
C ARG A 186 -25.65 3.21 15.26
N TYR A 187 -26.01 4.43 15.63
CA TYR A 187 -25.17 5.63 15.54
C TYR A 187 -25.03 6.35 16.89
N GLU A 188 -24.03 7.23 17.03
CA GLU A 188 -23.80 8.05 18.24
C GLU A 188 -24.77 9.22 18.37
N MET A 189 -25.41 9.62 17.27
CA MET A 189 -26.32 10.77 17.15
C MET A 189 -27.54 10.40 16.29
N THR A 190 -28.45 11.34 16.09
CA THR A 190 -29.48 11.24 15.03
C THR A 190 -28.81 10.98 13.67
N TYR A 191 -29.39 10.07 12.90
CA TYR A 191 -28.95 9.66 11.57
C TYR A 191 -30.10 9.76 10.58
N ASN A 192 -29.78 9.79 9.28
CA ASN A 192 -30.78 9.69 8.22
C ASN A 192 -31.17 8.22 7.99
N ASP A 193 -32.33 7.83 8.50
CA ASP A 193 -32.91 6.48 8.39
C ASP A 193 -33.29 6.06 6.95
N SER A 194 -33.28 7.00 6.01
CA SER A 194 -33.49 6.74 4.59
C SER A 194 -32.20 6.31 3.86
N LEU A 195 -31.05 6.24 4.56
CA LEU A 195 -29.77 5.80 4.03
C LEU A 195 -29.27 4.55 4.75
N ASN A 196 -28.94 3.49 4.00
CA ASN A 196 -28.31 2.28 4.56
C ASN A 196 -26.98 2.56 5.30
N ILE A 197 -26.27 3.63 4.92
CA ILE A 197 -25.08 4.15 5.59
C ILE A 197 -25.12 5.69 5.51
N ASP A 198 -25.17 6.37 6.66
CA ASP A 198 -25.12 7.83 6.74
C ASP A 198 -23.67 8.33 6.92
N PRO A 199 -23.07 9.03 5.94
CA PRO A 199 -21.71 9.56 6.08
C PRO A 199 -21.60 10.70 7.10
N ASN A 200 -22.71 11.31 7.52
CA ASN A 200 -22.72 12.46 8.44
C ASN A 200 -22.94 12.07 9.90
N ALA A 201 -23.34 10.83 10.17
CA ALA A 201 -23.53 10.30 11.52
C ALA A 201 -22.46 9.25 11.85
N ARG A 202 -21.87 9.32 13.05
CA ARG A 202 -20.85 8.34 13.46
C ARG A 202 -21.50 6.99 13.78
N ASN A 203 -21.22 5.98 12.97
CA ASN A 203 -21.66 4.61 13.20
C ASN A 203 -20.97 4.02 14.45
N LEU A 204 -21.75 3.30 15.27
CA LEU A 204 -21.25 2.57 16.45
C LEU A 204 -21.08 1.07 16.19
N ASP A 205 -21.71 0.56 15.14
CA ASP A 205 -21.47 -0.75 14.53
C ASP A 205 -20.64 -0.54 13.26
N ASN A 206 -19.53 -1.27 13.11
CA ASN A 206 -18.60 -1.10 12.00
C ASN A 206 -18.39 -2.42 11.24
N PRO A 207 -19.05 -2.62 10.09
CA PRO A 207 -18.84 -3.78 9.25
C PRO A 207 -17.37 -3.95 8.82
N SER A 208 -16.87 -5.18 8.85
CA SER A 208 -15.55 -5.51 8.32
C SER A 208 -15.51 -6.90 7.68
N LEU A 209 -14.60 -7.07 6.72
CA LEU A 209 -14.34 -8.29 5.98
C LEU A 209 -12.81 -8.45 5.90
N TYR A 210 -12.25 -9.30 6.75
CA TYR A 210 -10.80 -9.38 6.91
C TYR A 210 -10.29 -10.82 6.96
N MET A 211 -9.02 -10.93 6.58
CA MET A 211 -8.20 -12.12 6.69
C MET A 211 -7.17 -11.92 7.81
N GLY A 212 -6.24 -12.85 7.95
CA GLY A 212 -5.12 -12.73 8.86
C GLY A 212 -4.68 -14.08 9.35
N GLY A 213 -3.99 -14.11 10.48
CA GLY A 213 -3.43 -15.35 11.01
C GLY A 213 -2.82 -15.22 12.39
N ASN A 214 -2.31 -16.35 12.88
CA ASN A 214 -1.62 -16.45 14.15
C ASN A 214 -0.43 -17.42 14.05
N ALA A 215 0.79 -16.86 14.14
CA ALA A 215 2.03 -17.63 14.24
C ALA A 215 2.54 -17.58 15.69
N TYR A 216 3.48 -16.69 16.03
CA TYR A 216 3.76 -16.32 17.43
C TYR A 216 2.76 -15.31 17.96
N ALA A 217 2.27 -14.42 17.09
CA ALA A 217 1.30 -13.40 17.44
C ALA A 217 0.25 -13.23 16.32
N GLU A 218 -0.79 -12.47 16.63
CA GLU A 218 -1.93 -12.26 15.73
C GLU A 218 -1.67 -11.16 14.71
N SER A 219 -2.26 -11.32 13.51
CA SER A 219 -2.46 -10.24 12.55
C SER A 219 -3.87 -10.31 11.97
N ASP A 220 -4.47 -9.14 11.72
CA ASP A 220 -5.82 -8.95 11.19
C ASP A 220 -5.76 -7.93 10.06
N VAL A 221 -6.13 -8.34 8.86
CA VAL A 221 -5.65 -7.72 7.62
C VAL A 221 -6.71 -7.83 6.54
N GLY A 222 -7.16 -6.72 5.97
CA GLY A 222 -8.17 -6.74 4.92
C GLY A 222 -8.97 -5.45 4.85
N LEU A 223 -10.29 -5.57 4.76
CA LEU A 223 -11.19 -4.45 4.54
C LEU A 223 -12.06 -4.18 5.76
N SER A 224 -12.23 -2.90 6.08
CA SER A 224 -13.22 -2.46 7.07
C SER A 224 -13.90 -1.21 6.57
N LEU A 225 -15.15 -0.99 6.98
CA LEU A 225 -15.78 0.29 6.76
C LEU A 225 -14.97 1.37 7.50
N LYS A 226 -14.59 2.43 6.79
CA LYS A 226 -13.79 3.57 7.30
C LYS A 226 -14.35 4.89 6.77
N ASN A 227 -14.00 5.99 7.42
CA ASN A 227 -14.29 7.34 6.93
C ASN A 227 -13.74 7.53 5.50
N ALA A 228 -14.41 8.35 4.70
CA ALA A 228 -14.14 8.57 3.29
C ALA A 228 -14.23 10.06 2.96
N LEU A 229 -13.57 10.50 1.89
CA LEU A 229 -13.82 11.82 1.31
C LEU A 229 -15.19 11.84 0.66
N VAL A 230 -16.13 12.63 1.17
CA VAL A 230 -17.49 12.76 0.64
C VAL A 230 -17.78 14.21 0.28
N LYS A 231 -18.59 14.42 -0.76
CA LYS A 231 -19.15 15.75 -1.05
C LYS A 231 -20.34 16.03 -0.15
N ASN A 232 -20.47 17.28 0.28
CA ASN A 232 -21.71 17.80 0.82
C ASN A 232 -22.66 18.24 -0.31
N SER A 233 -23.89 18.61 0.02
CA SER A 233 -24.90 19.04 -0.96
C SER A 233 -24.53 20.33 -1.73
N ALA A 234 -23.54 21.09 -1.25
CA ALA A 234 -22.98 22.26 -1.94
C ALA A 234 -21.77 21.91 -2.83
N GLY A 235 -21.46 20.63 -3.01
CA GLY A 235 -20.38 20.13 -3.87
C GLY A 235 -18.98 20.18 -3.23
N SER A 236 -18.84 20.67 -2.00
CA SER A 236 -17.54 20.72 -1.30
C SER A 236 -17.19 19.37 -0.69
N THR A 237 -15.97 18.89 -0.95
CA THR A 237 -15.45 17.62 -0.40
C THR A 237 -14.89 17.79 1.02
N GLY A 238 -15.22 16.87 1.92
CA GLY A 238 -14.65 16.76 3.26
C GLY A 238 -14.59 15.31 3.72
N ILE A 239 -13.91 15.03 4.84
CA ILE A 239 -13.91 13.68 5.43
C ILE A 239 -15.25 13.43 6.13
N SER A 240 -15.88 12.30 5.84
CA SER A 240 -17.15 11.87 6.46
C SER A 240 -17.01 11.70 7.98
N VAL A 241 -18.08 11.96 8.73
CA VAL A 241 -18.15 11.74 10.18
C VAL A 241 -18.30 10.25 10.48
N GLY A 242 -19.15 9.57 9.72
CA GLY A 242 -19.32 8.11 9.74
C GLY A 242 -18.32 7.37 8.85
N SER A 243 -18.11 6.09 9.15
CA SER A 243 -17.48 5.17 8.21
C SER A 243 -18.43 4.92 7.02
N TYR A 244 -17.89 4.93 5.79
CA TYR A 244 -18.72 5.00 4.58
C TYR A 244 -18.26 4.11 3.41
N ALA A 245 -16.96 3.80 3.30
CA ALA A 245 -16.43 2.90 2.26
C ALA A 245 -15.56 1.79 2.88
N PHE A 246 -15.49 0.63 2.23
CA PHE A 246 -14.55 -0.42 2.62
C PHE A 246 -13.15 -0.01 2.19
N ARG A 247 -12.24 0.14 3.15
CA ARG A 247 -10.86 0.58 2.91
C ARG A 247 -9.85 -0.41 3.52
N PRO A 248 -8.67 -0.56 2.91
CA PRO A 248 -7.64 -1.48 3.39
C PRO A 248 -7.06 -1.07 4.74
N PHE A 249 -6.87 -2.06 5.61
CA PHE A 249 -6.16 -1.94 6.88
C PHE A 249 -5.31 -3.19 7.12
N TRP A 250 -4.25 -3.02 7.92
CA TRP A 250 -3.45 -4.12 8.44
C TRP A 250 -3.12 -3.86 9.90
N ARG A 251 -3.46 -4.81 10.76
CA ARG A 251 -3.16 -4.80 12.18
C ARG A 251 -2.26 -5.99 12.51
N TYR A 252 -1.23 -5.75 13.31
CA TYR A 252 -0.24 -6.77 13.65
C TYR A 252 0.31 -6.54 15.06
N ILE A 253 0.64 -7.64 15.75
CA ILE A 253 1.40 -7.60 17.00
C ILE A 253 2.86 -7.94 16.68
N THR A 254 3.79 -7.09 17.10
CA THR A 254 5.24 -7.28 16.90
C THR A 254 6.06 -6.80 18.10
N SER A 255 7.29 -7.28 18.22
CA SER A 255 8.31 -6.77 19.14
C SER A 255 9.52 -6.13 18.45
N TYR A 256 9.48 -6.03 17.12
CA TYR A 256 10.52 -5.49 16.25
C TYR A 256 9.86 -4.70 15.11
N ASP A 257 10.60 -3.77 14.51
CA ASP A 257 10.23 -3.04 13.29
C ASP A 257 8.79 -2.49 13.29
N TYR A 258 8.34 -1.99 14.45
CA TYR A 258 7.04 -1.34 14.57
C TYR A 258 7.09 -0.02 13.81
N ASP A 259 6.61 -0.05 12.56
CA ASP A 259 6.67 0.98 11.52
C ASP A 259 5.74 2.19 11.82
N ALA A 260 5.78 2.70 13.04
CA ALA A 260 4.94 3.80 13.51
C ALA A 260 5.30 5.12 12.81
N GLY A 261 4.30 5.79 12.24
CA GLY A 261 4.49 7.06 11.53
C GLY A 261 3.22 7.55 10.84
N SER A 262 3.13 8.85 10.62
CA SER A 262 2.06 9.48 9.84
C SER A 262 2.23 9.25 8.33
N TYR A 263 1.29 9.78 7.53
CA TYR A 263 1.50 9.96 6.10
C TYR A 263 2.67 10.91 5.83
N ASP A 264 3.45 10.64 4.79
CA ASP A 264 4.45 11.54 4.21
C ASP A 264 4.49 11.31 2.69
N ARG A 265 3.53 11.92 1.98
CA ARG A 265 3.43 11.80 0.52
C ARG A 265 4.61 12.44 -0.21
N ALA A 266 5.32 13.39 0.41
CA ALA A 266 6.47 14.06 -0.19
C ALA A 266 7.69 13.13 -0.34
N ASN A 267 7.75 12.11 0.53
CA ASN A 267 8.78 11.08 0.57
C ASN A 267 8.23 9.66 0.33
N GLY A 268 7.09 9.53 -0.37
CA GLY A 268 6.57 8.26 -0.86
C GLY A 268 5.79 7.40 0.16
N ARG A 269 5.53 7.89 1.37
CA ARG A 269 4.76 7.18 2.41
C ARG A 269 3.27 7.55 2.36
N TYR A 270 2.50 6.76 1.63
CA TYR A 270 1.05 6.95 1.42
C TYR A 270 0.17 6.25 2.47
N TYR A 271 0.70 5.99 3.66
CA TYR A 271 -0.02 5.29 4.73
C TYR A 271 0.44 5.77 6.11
N ALA A 272 -0.39 5.56 7.12
CA ALA A 272 -0.09 5.87 8.51
C ALA A 272 -0.26 4.64 9.39
N VAL A 273 0.63 4.45 10.34
CA VAL A 273 0.62 3.35 11.31
C VAL A 273 0.67 3.94 12.72
N SER A 274 -0.24 3.48 13.57
CA SER A 274 -0.25 3.79 15.00
C SER A 274 0.03 2.53 15.80
N CYS A 275 0.87 2.61 16.84
CA CYS A 275 1.30 1.46 17.64
C CYS A 275 1.09 1.72 19.13
N ASN A 276 0.40 0.80 19.81
CA ASN A 276 0.08 0.87 21.24
C ASN A 276 0.60 -0.38 21.97
N GLY A 277 1.07 -0.24 23.22
CA GLY A 277 1.51 -1.37 24.04
C GLY A 277 2.67 -1.05 24.99
N SER A 278 2.76 -1.78 26.10
CA SER A 278 3.82 -1.66 27.10
C SER A 278 4.95 -2.67 26.87
N GLY A 279 6.18 -2.31 27.27
CA GLY A 279 7.37 -3.11 27.00
C GLY A 279 7.75 -3.14 25.51
N THR A 280 8.35 -4.25 25.08
CA THR A 280 8.82 -4.47 23.71
C THR A 280 7.70 -4.81 22.73
N SER A 281 6.61 -5.45 23.18
CA SER A 281 5.48 -5.81 22.32
C SER A 281 4.57 -4.61 22.02
N LYS A 282 4.21 -4.45 20.75
CA LYS A 282 3.34 -3.40 20.21
C LYS A 282 2.22 -4.02 19.38
N ASN A 283 1.01 -3.53 19.58
CA ASN A 283 -0.13 -3.74 18.71
C ASN A 283 -0.21 -2.53 17.76
N CYS A 284 0.09 -2.76 16.48
CA CYS A 284 0.19 -1.74 15.45
C CYS A 284 -0.94 -1.88 14.44
N SER A 285 -1.49 -0.74 14.01
CA SER A 285 -2.58 -0.65 13.03
C SER A 285 -2.23 0.37 11.95
N GLY A 286 -2.05 -0.12 10.73
CA GLY A 286 -1.82 0.64 9.50
C GLY A 286 -3.10 0.88 8.69
N ASN A 287 -3.20 2.06 8.08
CA ASN A 287 -4.27 2.44 7.15
C ASN A 287 -3.65 3.23 5.99
N TRP A 288 -4.12 2.99 4.76
CA TRP A 288 -3.73 3.79 3.60
C TRP A 288 -4.31 5.22 3.67
N ASP A 289 -3.66 6.18 3.01
CA ASP A 289 -4.13 7.57 2.90
C ASP A 289 -5.56 7.62 2.32
N PHE A 290 -6.43 8.41 2.96
CA PHE A 290 -7.81 8.57 2.49
C PHE A 290 -7.90 9.35 1.17
N ASN A 291 -6.87 10.09 0.77
CA ASN A 291 -6.90 10.87 -0.47
C ASN A 291 -6.95 9.99 -1.74
N ASP A 292 -6.58 8.72 -1.65
CA ASP A 292 -6.53 7.79 -2.79
C ASP A 292 -7.86 7.02 -2.92
N THR A 293 -8.86 7.68 -3.51
CA THR A 293 -10.25 7.18 -3.65
C THR A 293 -10.38 5.94 -4.55
N GLN A 294 -9.34 5.55 -5.28
CA GLN A 294 -9.30 4.27 -6.00
C GLN A 294 -9.26 3.05 -5.06
N TYR A 295 -8.84 3.22 -3.80
CA TYR A 295 -8.84 2.17 -2.78
C TYR A 295 -10.08 2.23 -1.87
N TYR A 296 -11.15 2.87 -2.35
CA TYR A 296 -12.46 2.85 -1.75
C TYR A 296 -13.28 1.78 -2.47
N TYR A 297 -13.35 0.61 -1.84
CA TYR A 297 -14.17 -0.50 -2.33
C TYR A 297 -15.59 -0.36 -1.78
N LEU A 298 -16.55 -0.74 -2.60
CA LEU A 298 -17.98 -0.56 -2.36
C LEU A 298 -18.73 -1.89 -2.47
N PRO A 299 -19.93 -2.00 -1.87
CA PRO A 299 -20.78 -3.17 -2.00
C PRO A 299 -20.94 -3.63 -3.46
N GLY A 300 -20.83 -4.92 -3.71
CA GLY A 300 -20.86 -5.50 -5.05
C GLY A 300 -19.56 -5.42 -5.86
N ASP A 301 -18.51 -4.74 -5.39
CA ASP A 301 -17.16 -4.89 -5.99
C ASP A 301 -16.71 -6.36 -5.77
N GLN A 302 -16.20 -7.02 -6.81
CA GLN A 302 -15.60 -8.35 -6.72
C GLN A 302 -14.07 -8.21 -6.68
N LEU A 303 -13.47 -8.74 -5.63
CA LEU A 303 -12.06 -8.57 -5.30
C LEU A 303 -11.40 -9.92 -5.04
N ARG A 304 -10.16 -10.10 -5.49
CA ARG A 304 -9.28 -11.18 -5.02
C ARG A 304 -8.38 -10.63 -3.93
N MET A 305 -8.69 -10.97 -2.68
CA MET A 305 -7.91 -10.58 -1.51
C MET A 305 -6.86 -11.64 -1.21
N ILE A 306 -5.63 -11.22 -0.94
CA ILE A 306 -4.48 -12.10 -0.69
C ILE A 306 -3.74 -11.61 0.55
N VAL A 307 -3.52 -12.48 1.53
CA VAL A 307 -2.65 -12.23 2.68
C VAL A 307 -1.62 -13.35 2.74
N TYR A 308 -0.37 -13.04 2.41
CA TYR A 308 0.71 -14.03 2.33
C TYR A 308 1.99 -13.52 2.98
N SER A 309 2.93 -14.43 3.24
CA SER A 309 4.24 -14.13 3.77
C SER A 309 5.26 -14.01 2.62
N PRO A 310 5.65 -12.79 2.20
CA PRO A 310 6.67 -12.62 1.16
C PRO A 310 8.07 -12.99 1.66
N LYS A 311 8.31 -12.86 2.98
CA LYS A 311 9.57 -13.23 3.64
C LYS A 311 9.35 -13.62 5.11
N PRO A 312 10.22 -14.47 5.68
CA PRO A 312 10.16 -14.92 7.08
C PRO A 312 9.92 -13.78 8.09
N GLY A 313 8.85 -13.90 8.88
CA GLY A 313 8.47 -12.94 9.92
C GLY A 313 7.64 -11.74 9.45
N TYR A 314 7.14 -11.75 8.21
CA TYR A 314 6.32 -10.66 7.64
C TYR A 314 5.10 -11.18 6.89
N LEU A 315 4.10 -10.32 6.73
CA LEU A 315 2.96 -10.51 5.84
C LEU A 315 2.78 -9.30 4.92
N GLN A 316 2.04 -9.49 3.83
CA GLN A 316 1.55 -8.42 2.95
C GLN A 316 0.08 -8.68 2.60
N LEU A 317 -0.74 -7.62 2.60
CA LEU A 317 -2.05 -7.57 1.95
C LEU A 317 -1.91 -7.14 0.50
N GLN A 318 -2.54 -7.88 -0.39
CA GLN A 318 -2.83 -7.46 -1.77
C GLN A 318 -4.33 -7.62 -2.04
N ILE A 319 -4.88 -6.75 -2.89
CA ILE A 319 -6.26 -6.77 -3.34
C ILE A 319 -6.26 -6.50 -4.84
N GLU A 320 -6.72 -7.47 -5.62
CA GLU A 320 -6.90 -7.38 -7.07
C GLU A 320 -8.38 -7.13 -7.38
N VAL A 321 -8.69 -6.19 -8.27
CA VAL A 321 -10.06 -5.83 -8.65
C VAL A 321 -10.49 -6.67 -9.84
N ILE A 322 -11.28 -7.72 -9.58
CA ILE A 322 -11.83 -8.59 -10.64
C ILE A 322 -12.93 -7.85 -11.40
N ALA A 323 -13.84 -7.20 -10.68
CA ALA A 323 -14.93 -6.43 -11.27
C ALA A 323 -15.39 -5.29 -10.36
N ALA A 324 -15.60 -4.11 -10.94
CA ALA A 324 -16.25 -2.99 -10.26
C ALA A 324 -17.77 -3.23 -10.16
N SER A 325 -18.35 -2.78 -9.06
CA SER A 325 -19.77 -2.92 -8.75
C SER A 325 -20.66 -2.23 -9.77
N THR A 326 -21.67 -2.96 -10.25
CA THR A 326 -22.76 -2.46 -11.10
C THR A 326 -23.99 -2.05 -10.30
N LEU A 327 -23.97 -2.19 -8.97
CA LEU A 327 -25.12 -1.87 -8.11
C LEU A 327 -25.46 -0.37 -8.18
N PRO A 328 -26.75 0.01 -8.32
CA PRO A 328 -27.15 1.42 -8.38
C PRO A 328 -26.69 2.26 -7.19
N TYR A 329 -26.61 1.67 -6.00
CA TYR A 329 -26.02 2.30 -4.82
C TYR A 329 -24.55 2.65 -5.04
N SER A 330 -23.71 1.66 -5.34
CA SER A 330 -22.25 1.82 -5.43
C SER A 330 -21.84 2.71 -6.60
N VAL A 331 -22.51 2.58 -7.76
CA VAL A 331 -22.34 3.49 -8.90
C VAL A 331 -22.75 4.91 -8.50
N GLY A 332 -23.92 5.09 -7.87
CA GLY A 332 -24.42 6.39 -7.42
C GLY A 332 -23.50 7.08 -6.42
N VAL A 333 -22.98 6.35 -5.43
CA VAL A 333 -22.01 6.85 -4.45
C VAL A 333 -20.70 7.26 -5.12
N ARG A 334 -20.15 6.42 -6.01
CA ARG A 334 -18.88 6.70 -6.70
C ARG A 334 -19.01 7.93 -7.62
N THR A 335 -20.11 8.03 -8.37
CA THR A 335 -20.40 9.18 -9.25
C THR A 335 -20.69 10.47 -8.49
N PHE A 336 -21.46 10.43 -7.40
CA PHE A 336 -21.79 11.64 -6.64
C PHE A 336 -20.54 12.31 -6.05
N ASN A 337 -19.61 11.51 -5.54
CA ASN A 337 -18.42 11.99 -4.84
C ASN A 337 -17.19 12.24 -5.76
N ASP A 338 -17.32 12.10 -7.08
CA ASP A 338 -16.20 12.10 -8.06
C ASP A 338 -15.05 11.15 -7.68
N TRP A 339 -15.38 9.97 -7.15
CA TRP A 339 -14.38 8.97 -6.81
C TRP A 339 -13.85 8.27 -8.07
N LYS A 340 -12.56 7.92 -8.05
CA LYS A 340 -11.95 7.12 -9.10
C LYS A 340 -12.60 5.73 -9.19
N ALA A 341 -12.39 5.06 -10.32
CA ALA A 341 -12.63 3.62 -10.43
C ALA A 341 -11.81 2.85 -9.37
N PRO A 342 -12.28 1.68 -8.90
CA PRO A 342 -11.49 0.85 -8.00
C PRO A 342 -10.25 0.32 -8.72
N GLU A 343 -9.10 0.33 -8.04
CA GLU A 343 -7.81 -0.17 -8.55
C GLU A 343 -7.20 -1.20 -7.60
N ASP A 344 -6.25 -1.98 -8.12
CA ASP A 344 -5.47 -2.96 -7.35
C ASP A 344 -4.67 -2.27 -6.24
N PHE A 345 -4.71 -2.85 -5.04
CA PHE A 345 -4.03 -2.33 -3.86
C PHE A 345 -2.98 -3.30 -3.35
N ILE A 346 -1.79 -2.78 -3.07
CA ILE A 346 -0.69 -3.53 -2.45
C ILE A 346 -0.21 -2.75 -1.22
N SER A 347 -0.36 -3.35 -0.05
CA SER A 347 0.14 -2.78 1.20
C SER A 347 1.67 -2.85 1.29
N PRO A 348 2.29 -2.03 2.16
CA PRO A 348 3.65 -2.28 2.62
C PRO A 348 3.77 -3.70 3.20
N VAL A 349 4.95 -4.31 3.10
CA VAL A 349 5.25 -5.52 3.86
C VAL A 349 5.37 -5.16 5.34
N PHE A 350 4.54 -5.77 6.20
CA PHE A 350 4.47 -5.44 7.63
C PHE A 350 4.89 -6.61 8.52
N PRO A 351 5.47 -6.36 9.72
CA PRO A 351 5.88 -7.41 10.64
C PRO A 351 4.73 -8.35 11.03
N SER A 352 4.99 -9.65 11.05
CA SER A 352 4.07 -10.64 11.59
C SER A 352 4.84 -11.85 12.10
N SER A 353 5.23 -11.78 13.37
CA SER A 353 6.23 -12.68 13.98
C SER A 353 5.86 -14.15 13.82
N GLY A 354 6.73 -14.89 13.12
CA GLY A 354 6.64 -16.33 12.88
C GLY A 354 6.02 -16.75 11.53
N HIS A 355 5.21 -15.90 10.87
CA HIS A 355 4.67 -16.25 9.55
C HIS A 355 5.81 -16.48 8.55
N GLY A 356 5.66 -17.48 7.66
CA GLY A 356 6.72 -17.90 6.74
C GLY A 356 7.89 -18.68 7.38
N SER A 357 7.96 -18.78 8.71
CA SER A 357 9.10 -19.39 9.44
C SER A 357 8.72 -20.63 10.27
N MET A 358 7.44 -20.78 10.62
CA MET A 358 6.93 -21.86 11.47
C MET A 358 5.49 -22.21 11.08
N LYS A 359 4.89 -23.16 11.80
CA LYS A 359 3.46 -23.46 11.65
C LYS A 359 2.60 -22.27 12.08
N ALA A 360 1.76 -21.78 11.18
CA ALA A 360 0.85 -20.66 11.36
C ALA A 360 -0.60 -21.09 11.10
N GLU A 361 -1.53 -20.43 11.77
CA GLU A 361 -2.97 -20.45 11.45
C GLU A 361 -3.27 -19.27 10.52
N PHE A 362 -4.16 -19.45 9.55
CA PHE A 362 -4.81 -18.35 8.83
C PHE A 362 -6.32 -18.37 9.08
N LYS A 363 -6.96 -17.21 8.94
CA LYS A 363 -8.40 -17.05 9.17
C LYS A 363 -9.03 -16.06 8.19
N ARG A 364 -10.30 -16.28 7.83
CA ARG A 364 -11.19 -15.28 7.20
C ARG A 364 -12.34 -14.93 8.14
N VAL A 365 -12.81 -13.68 8.08
CA VAL A 365 -13.78 -13.12 9.02
C VAL A 365 -14.76 -12.18 8.33
N ASN A 366 -16.05 -12.40 8.60
CA ASN A 366 -17.12 -11.42 8.42
C ASN A 366 -17.48 -10.85 9.80
N ALA A 367 -17.57 -9.53 9.96
CA ALA A 367 -17.84 -8.93 11.26
C ALA A 367 -18.77 -7.71 11.24
N ILE A 368 -19.37 -7.45 12.40
CA ILE A 368 -19.86 -6.13 12.83
C ILE A 368 -19.14 -5.80 14.15
N ASP A 369 -18.05 -5.05 14.05
CA ASP A 369 -17.26 -4.61 15.20
C ASP A 369 -17.98 -3.48 15.95
N GLN A 370 -18.14 -3.58 17.28
CA GLN A 370 -18.83 -2.54 18.05
C GLN A 370 -17.83 -1.59 18.72
N VAL A 371 -17.95 -0.29 18.42
CA VAL A 371 -17.04 0.75 18.90
C VAL A 371 -16.87 0.70 20.43
N ALA A 372 -15.61 0.58 20.86
CA ALA A 372 -15.17 0.49 22.25
C ALA A 372 -15.83 -0.64 23.09
N ASN A 373 -16.31 -1.70 22.45
CA ASN A 373 -16.99 -2.82 23.11
C ASN A 373 -16.21 -4.14 23.18
N GLU A 374 -14.99 -4.19 22.65
CA GLU A 374 -14.13 -5.38 22.63
C GLU A 374 -14.03 -6.05 24.01
N GLY A 375 -14.26 -7.37 24.06
CA GLY A 375 -14.24 -8.16 25.31
C GLY A 375 -15.41 -7.94 26.28
N LYS A 376 -16.37 -7.06 25.96
CA LYS A 376 -17.58 -6.79 26.77
C LYS A 376 -18.79 -7.50 26.15
N PRO A 377 -19.89 -7.73 26.89
CA PRO A 377 -21.11 -8.30 26.31
C PRO A 377 -21.55 -7.57 25.05
N VAL A 378 -21.93 -8.34 24.02
CA VAL A 378 -22.41 -7.80 22.75
C VAL A 378 -23.65 -6.94 22.99
N LYS A 379 -23.67 -5.73 22.43
CA LYS A 379 -24.83 -4.83 22.49
C LYS A 379 -25.84 -5.21 21.41
N GLU A 380 -27.12 -5.17 21.76
CA GLU A 380 -28.20 -5.36 20.80
C GLU A 380 -28.14 -4.32 19.67
N THR A 381 -28.48 -4.75 18.47
CA THR A 381 -28.53 -3.90 17.28
C THR A 381 -29.47 -4.50 16.24
N THR A 382 -30.03 -3.65 15.38
CA THR A 382 -30.73 -4.05 14.15
C THR A 382 -29.88 -3.82 12.90
N THR A 383 -28.61 -3.39 13.05
CA THR A 383 -27.63 -3.30 11.96
C THR A 383 -27.50 -4.66 11.30
N THR A 384 -27.64 -4.71 9.98
CA THR A 384 -27.44 -5.94 9.19
C THR A 384 -26.36 -5.75 8.13
N VAL A 385 -25.74 -6.86 7.75
CA VAL A 385 -24.79 -6.93 6.63
C VAL A 385 -25.33 -8.02 5.71
N GLY A 386 -25.64 -7.65 4.48
CA GLY A 386 -26.11 -8.58 3.45
C GLY A 386 -25.05 -9.62 3.08
N GLU A 387 -25.37 -10.40 2.06
CA GLU A 387 -24.50 -11.49 1.59
C GLU A 387 -23.13 -10.97 1.12
N ALA A 388 -22.08 -11.40 1.81
CA ALA A 388 -20.72 -11.42 1.29
C ALA A 388 -20.51 -12.79 0.65
N ILE A 389 -20.11 -12.83 -0.62
CA ILE A 389 -19.97 -14.08 -1.37
C ILE A 389 -18.49 -14.37 -1.52
N TRP A 390 -17.93 -15.26 -0.70
CA TRP A 390 -16.60 -15.82 -0.90
C TRP A 390 -16.71 -16.90 -1.99
N HIS A 391 -16.42 -16.56 -3.25
CA HIS A 391 -16.54 -17.50 -4.40
C HIS A 391 -15.60 -18.69 -4.29
N ASN A 392 -14.44 -18.46 -3.69
CA ASN A 392 -13.45 -19.46 -3.32
C ASN A 392 -12.63 -18.98 -2.12
N THR A 393 -11.91 -19.88 -1.47
CA THR A 393 -10.90 -19.54 -0.47
C THR A 393 -9.83 -20.62 -0.42
N TYR A 394 -8.57 -20.24 -0.58
CA TYR A 394 -7.43 -21.14 -0.64
C TYR A 394 -6.33 -20.75 0.35
N LEU A 395 -5.78 -21.75 1.04
CA LEU A 395 -4.54 -21.62 1.80
C LEU A 395 -3.34 -21.82 0.86
N HIS A 396 -2.22 -21.15 1.11
CA HIS A 396 -0.97 -21.36 0.37
C HIS A 396 -0.05 -22.33 1.08
N ARG A 397 0.49 -23.33 0.38
CA ARG A 397 1.46 -24.28 0.94
C ARG A 397 2.49 -24.73 -0.09
N ASN A 398 3.75 -24.81 0.33
CA ASN A 398 4.77 -25.46 -0.48
C ASN A 398 4.64 -26.99 -0.35
N ILE A 399 4.53 -27.68 -1.47
CA ILE A 399 4.48 -29.14 -1.57
C ILE A 399 5.49 -29.54 -2.65
N ASP A 400 6.49 -30.34 -2.27
CA ASP A 400 7.58 -30.81 -3.13
C ASP A 400 8.28 -29.71 -3.95
N GLY A 401 8.44 -28.52 -3.35
CA GLY A 401 9.10 -27.36 -3.93
C GLY A 401 8.17 -26.40 -4.67
N ILE A 402 6.94 -26.80 -4.96
CA ILE A 402 5.94 -25.99 -5.68
C ILE A 402 4.99 -25.34 -4.67
N LEU A 403 4.73 -24.04 -4.81
CA LEU A 403 3.70 -23.36 -4.04
C LEU A 403 2.32 -23.62 -4.67
N TYR A 404 1.38 -24.13 -3.88
CA TYR A 404 0.03 -24.48 -4.30
C TYR A 404 -1.05 -23.69 -3.53
N ARG A 405 -2.19 -23.52 -4.18
CA ARG A 405 -3.49 -23.22 -3.56
C ARG A 405 -4.13 -24.51 -3.04
N VAL A 406 -4.50 -24.55 -1.78
CA VAL A 406 -5.14 -25.69 -1.12
C VAL A 406 -6.55 -25.28 -0.70
N PRO A 407 -7.63 -25.98 -1.09
CA PRO A 407 -9.00 -25.62 -0.73
C PRO A 407 -9.18 -25.50 0.78
N PHE A 408 -9.63 -24.34 1.26
CA PHE A 408 -9.87 -24.09 2.68
C PHE A 408 -11.28 -24.56 3.07
N ASN A 409 -11.49 -25.88 2.96
CA ASN A 409 -12.76 -26.57 3.12
C ASN A 409 -12.97 -27.17 4.52
N ASP A 410 -14.12 -27.82 4.73
CA ASP A 410 -14.52 -28.43 6.01
C ASP A 410 -13.57 -29.50 6.55
N THR A 411 -12.62 -30.01 5.75
CA THR A 411 -11.54 -30.91 6.24
C THR A 411 -10.35 -30.18 6.86
N ARG A 412 -10.33 -28.83 6.81
CA ARG A 412 -9.24 -27.96 7.26
C ARG A 412 -9.69 -26.81 8.16
N THR A 413 -11.00 -26.58 8.28
CA THR A 413 -11.57 -25.41 8.95
C THR A 413 -12.03 -25.72 10.37
N ALA A 414 -12.12 -24.67 11.19
CA ALA A 414 -13.05 -24.59 12.30
C ALA A 414 -13.81 -23.26 12.20
N VAL A 415 -15.09 -23.28 12.55
CA VAL A 415 -16.00 -22.14 12.39
C VAL A 415 -16.44 -21.63 13.76
N MET A 416 -16.48 -20.31 13.92
CA MET A 416 -16.99 -19.62 15.11
C MET A 416 -17.98 -18.52 14.69
N SER A 417 -19.25 -18.69 15.07
CA SER A 417 -20.31 -17.69 14.88
C SER A 417 -20.74 -17.10 16.23
N CYS A 418 -20.46 -15.81 16.44
CA CYS A 418 -20.60 -15.07 17.69
C CYS A 418 -21.52 -13.85 17.55
N PRO A 419 -22.32 -13.49 18.58
CA PRO A 419 -22.47 -14.19 19.86
C PRO A 419 -23.37 -15.43 19.78
N VAL A 420 -24.18 -15.57 18.72
CA VAL A 420 -25.12 -16.69 18.52
C VAL A 420 -25.16 -17.05 17.04
N ALA A 421 -25.10 -18.35 16.73
CA ALA A 421 -25.05 -18.84 15.35
C ALA A 421 -26.28 -18.44 14.50
N SER A 422 -27.47 -18.29 15.11
CA SER A 422 -28.70 -17.91 14.42
C SER A 422 -28.75 -16.45 13.93
N TYR A 423 -27.74 -15.62 14.25
CA TYR A 423 -27.59 -14.28 13.66
C TYR A 423 -26.80 -14.29 12.35
N PHE A 424 -26.51 -15.47 11.82
CA PHE A 424 -25.78 -15.67 10.57
C PHE A 424 -26.57 -16.61 9.67
N THR A 425 -26.58 -16.30 8.38
CA THR A 425 -26.97 -17.24 7.32
C THR A 425 -25.70 -17.55 6.55
N THR A 426 -25.38 -18.84 6.40
CA THR A 426 -24.31 -19.27 5.49
C THR A 426 -24.76 -20.43 4.61
N THR A 427 -24.07 -20.61 3.47
CA THR A 427 -24.31 -21.72 2.54
C THR A 427 -23.65 -23.03 2.97
N GLY A 428 -22.83 -23.02 4.02
CA GLY A 428 -21.75 -23.99 4.22
C GLY A 428 -20.55 -23.68 3.32
N ILE A 429 -19.42 -24.32 3.62
CA ILE A 429 -18.16 -24.16 2.90
C ILE A 429 -18.09 -25.22 1.79
N ASP A 430 -17.77 -24.80 0.56
CA ASP A 430 -17.63 -25.69 -0.59
C ASP A 430 -16.36 -26.57 -0.48
N ASP A 431 -16.52 -27.88 -0.65
CA ASP A 431 -15.43 -28.86 -0.53
C ASP A 431 -14.31 -28.69 -1.57
N VAL A 432 -14.60 -28.12 -2.73
CA VAL A 432 -13.68 -28.03 -3.88
C VAL A 432 -12.98 -26.67 -3.93
N THR A 433 -13.69 -25.58 -3.60
CA THR A 433 -13.20 -24.20 -3.71
C THR A 433 -12.92 -23.53 -2.36
N GLY A 434 -13.44 -24.04 -1.24
CA GLY A 434 -13.43 -23.36 0.06
C GLY A 434 -14.35 -22.12 0.15
N GLY A 435 -15.18 -21.89 -0.88
CA GLY A 435 -16.11 -20.76 -0.95
C GLY A 435 -17.30 -20.88 -0.01
N GLU A 436 -17.91 -19.76 0.36
CA GLU A 436 -19.07 -19.66 1.25
C GLU A 436 -19.74 -18.30 1.08
N THR A 437 -21.08 -18.24 1.06
CA THR A 437 -21.81 -16.99 1.25
C THR A 437 -22.12 -16.79 2.73
N VAL A 438 -21.90 -15.59 3.26
CA VAL A 438 -22.15 -15.23 4.67
C VAL A 438 -22.93 -13.93 4.76
N ALA A 439 -24.05 -13.92 5.49
CA ALA A 439 -24.81 -12.73 5.86
C ALA A 439 -24.94 -12.60 7.39
N ILE A 440 -24.98 -11.37 7.92
CA ILE A 440 -25.08 -11.09 9.36
C ILE A 440 -26.38 -10.33 9.65
N HIS A 441 -27.28 -10.94 10.43
CA HIS A 441 -28.61 -10.42 10.73
C HIS A 441 -29.00 -10.58 12.21
N PRO A 442 -28.42 -9.77 13.12
CA PRO A 442 -28.78 -9.77 14.53
C PRO A 442 -30.29 -9.56 14.72
N PHE A 443 -30.90 -10.41 15.54
CA PHE A 443 -32.32 -10.34 15.96
C PHE A 443 -33.39 -10.35 14.85
N LYS A 444 -33.07 -10.49 13.56
CA LYS A 444 -34.04 -10.73 12.48
C LYS A 444 -34.24 -12.25 12.29
N THR A 445 -35.50 -12.70 12.37
CA THR A 445 -35.91 -14.11 12.18
C THR A 445 -36.29 -14.46 10.73
N SER A 446 -36.26 -13.49 9.82
CA SER A 446 -36.42 -13.67 8.38
C SER A 446 -35.06 -13.70 7.69
N LEU A 447 -34.97 -14.44 6.57
CA LEU A 447 -33.82 -14.45 5.66
C LEU A 447 -33.29 -13.02 5.39
N ALA A 448 -31.97 -12.89 5.31
CA ALA A 448 -31.32 -11.63 4.94
C ALA A 448 -31.81 -11.15 3.56
N MET A 449 -31.95 -9.84 3.39
CA MET A 449 -32.29 -9.26 2.09
C MET A 449 -31.12 -9.45 1.13
N THR A 450 -31.42 -9.77 -0.14
CA THR A 450 -30.39 -9.91 -1.16
C THR A 450 -29.73 -8.57 -1.47
N ILE A 451 -28.54 -8.61 -2.07
CA ILE A 451 -27.78 -7.41 -2.40
C ILE A 451 -28.57 -6.46 -3.36
N ASP A 452 -29.37 -7.03 -4.27
CA ASP A 452 -30.27 -6.28 -5.16
C ASP A 452 -31.44 -5.61 -4.40
N GLN A 453 -32.02 -6.30 -3.41
CA GLN A 453 -33.09 -5.75 -2.57
C GLN A 453 -32.59 -4.56 -1.76
N LEU A 454 -31.38 -4.66 -1.17
CA LEU A 454 -30.77 -3.57 -0.42
C LEU A 454 -30.34 -2.39 -1.32
N SER A 455 -29.91 -2.65 -2.56
CA SER A 455 -29.51 -1.60 -3.51
C SER A 455 -30.69 -0.78 -4.06
N THR A 456 -31.85 -1.42 -4.24
CA THR A 456 -33.02 -0.78 -4.89
C THR A 456 -33.77 0.19 -3.97
N MET A 457 -33.81 -0.07 -2.66
CA MET A 457 -34.42 0.85 -1.67
C MET A 457 -33.83 2.27 -1.75
N ASN A 458 -32.52 2.38 -2.00
CA ASN A 458 -31.77 3.64 -1.91
C ASN A 458 -31.80 4.49 -3.20
N SER A 459 -32.37 3.97 -4.29
CA SER A 459 -32.60 4.74 -5.55
C SER A 459 -33.50 5.97 -5.37
N ARG A 460 -34.21 6.08 -4.23
CA ARG A 460 -35.06 7.22 -3.89
C ARG A 460 -34.31 8.36 -3.19
N ALA A 461 -33.35 8.06 -2.31
CA ALA A 461 -32.66 9.08 -1.49
C ALA A 461 -31.61 9.88 -2.28
N LEU A 462 -30.90 9.25 -3.23
CA LEU A 462 -30.00 9.97 -4.14
C LEU A 462 -30.75 10.88 -5.14
N ASN A 463 -32.03 10.61 -5.40
CA ASN A 463 -32.86 11.42 -6.30
C ASN A 463 -33.60 12.57 -5.62
N THR A 464 -33.72 12.59 -4.29
CA THR A 464 -34.35 13.72 -3.58
C THR A 464 -33.52 15.01 -3.60
N HIS A 465 -32.20 14.93 -3.82
CA HIS A 465 -31.33 16.10 -4.01
C HIS A 465 -31.38 16.72 -5.43
N LYS A 466 -32.19 16.17 -6.36
CA LYS A 466 -32.42 16.74 -7.70
C LYS A 466 -33.77 17.46 -7.85
N LYS A 467 -34.44 17.80 -6.74
CA LYS A 467 -35.80 18.40 -6.75
C LYS A 467 -35.95 19.72 -6.00
N GLU A 468 -34.83 20.34 -5.63
CA GLU A 468 -34.78 21.71 -5.09
C GLU A 468 -33.87 22.61 -5.96
N GLU A 469 -34.28 22.76 -7.24
CA GLU A 469 -33.95 23.90 -8.13
C GLU A 469 -35.25 24.45 -8.73
#